data_AF-A0A7C6VZ82-F1
#
_entry.id   AF-A0A7C6VZ82-F1
#
_cell.length_a   1.000
_cell.length_b   1.000
_cell.length_c   1.000
_cell.angle_alpha   90.00
_cell.angle_beta   90.00
_cell.angle_gamma   90.00
#
_symmetry.space_group_name_H-M   'P 1'
#
loop_
_entity.id
_entity.type
_entity.pdbx_description
1 polymer ?
#
loop_
_entity_poly.entity_id
_entity_poly.type
_entity_poly.pdbx_seq_one_letter_code
_entity_poly.pdbx_strand_id
1 'polypeptide(L)'
;MSALGSLLLEGIGFLTGFITSGSAFPKPLSPEEERELLNRKEKGDEGARNMLIERNLRLVAHVVKKFDNTGEDTEDLISIGVIGLIKAINTFDPDKNTRLATYAARCIENEISITERNPQLSRRLHGVDFVEDSQLAGCPAGLPDDHLCGSHLDI
;
A
#
# COMPACT_ATOMS: atom_id res chain seq x y z
N MET A 1 36.32 -35.89 -1.37
CA MET A 1 35.29 -35.44 -0.41
C MET A 1 35.28 -33.91 -0.23
N SER A 2 35.82 -33.12 -1.17
CA SER A 2 36.06 -31.67 -1.02
C SER A 2 35.19 -30.74 -1.89
N ALA A 3 34.43 -31.28 -2.87
CA ALA A 3 33.61 -30.45 -3.76
C ALA A 3 32.23 -30.06 -3.19
N LEU A 4 31.71 -30.83 -2.22
CA LEU A 4 30.42 -30.54 -1.56
C LEU A 4 30.50 -29.34 -0.60
N GLY A 5 31.68 -29.04 -0.05
CA GLY A 5 31.88 -27.92 0.87
C GLY A 5 31.86 -26.55 0.21
N SER A 6 32.34 -26.43 -1.03
CA SER A 6 32.35 -25.15 -1.77
C SER A 6 30.96 -24.74 -2.26
N LEU A 7 30.11 -25.69 -2.65
CA LEU A 7 28.76 -25.41 -3.16
C LEU A 7 27.82 -24.86 -2.07
N LEU A 8 28.01 -25.29 -0.81
CA LEU A 8 27.25 -24.77 0.33
C LEU A 8 27.68 -23.35 0.70
N LEU A 9 28.95 -22.99 0.53
CA LEU A 9 29.47 -21.68 0.93
C LEU A 9 29.06 -20.56 -0.05
N GLU A 10 28.98 -20.86 -1.35
CA GLU A 10 28.49 -19.91 -2.36
C GLU A 10 26.98 -19.62 -2.21
N GLY A 11 26.18 -20.64 -1.86
CA GLY A 11 24.75 -20.46 -1.57
C GLY A 11 24.47 -19.63 -0.32
N ILE A 12 25.31 -19.77 0.71
CA ILE A 12 25.19 -18.98 1.96
C ILE A 12 25.55 -17.51 1.71
N GLY A 13 26.51 -17.20 0.84
CA GLY A 13 26.85 -15.82 0.48
C GLY A 13 25.72 -15.07 -0.25
N PHE A 14 24.94 -15.78 -1.07
CA PHE A 14 23.76 -15.21 -1.71
C PHE A 14 22.62 -14.96 -0.70
N LEU A 15 22.38 -15.92 0.21
CA LEU A 15 21.39 -15.79 1.28
C LEU A 15 21.73 -14.66 2.26
N THR A 16 23.00 -14.52 2.65
CA THR A 16 23.41 -13.43 3.53
C THR A 16 23.32 -12.06 2.84
N GLY A 17 23.55 -11.96 1.52
CA GLY A 17 23.34 -10.71 0.78
C GLY A 17 21.87 -10.25 0.75
N PHE A 18 20.94 -11.19 0.60
CA PHE A 18 19.51 -10.90 0.60
C PHE A 18 18.99 -10.47 1.99
N ILE A 19 19.47 -11.11 3.06
CA ILE A 19 19.01 -10.82 4.43
C ILE A 19 19.73 -9.58 5.01
N THR A 20 20.96 -9.27 4.59
CA THR A 20 21.75 -8.12 5.09
C THR A 20 21.45 -6.81 4.35
N SER A 21 20.74 -6.85 3.21
CA SER A 21 20.22 -5.66 2.53
C SER A 21 18.97 -5.14 3.27
N GLY A 22 19.15 -4.80 4.55
CA GLY A 22 18.12 -4.46 5.53
C GLY A 22 17.42 -3.13 5.31
N SER A 23 16.91 -2.87 4.11
CA SER A 23 15.78 -1.97 3.91
C SER A 23 14.75 -2.67 3.03
N ALA A 24 13.95 -3.55 3.64
CA ALA A 24 12.83 -4.23 2.98
C ALA A 24 11.81 -3.25 2.34
N PHE A 25 11.93 -1.95 2.63
CA PHE A 25 11.13 -0.91 2.02
C PHE A 25 12.00 0.22 1.48
N PRO A 26 11.72 0.72 0.27
CA PRO A 26 12.42 1.86 -0.29
C PRO A 26 12.12 3.11 0.56
N LYS A 27 13.06 4.07 0.61
CA LYS A 27 12.90 5.34 1.35
C LYS A 27 11.57 6.06 0.98
N PRO A 28 10.99 6.88 1.88
CA PRO A 28 9.86 7.73 1.50
C PRO A 28 10.25 8.68 0.35
N LEU A 29 9.29 9.00 -0.52
CA LEU A 29 9.48 9.97 -1.60
C LEU A 29 9.52 11.39 -1.02
N SER A 30 10.34 12.26 -1.60
CA SER A 30 10.20 13.68 -1.34
C SER A 30 8.91 14.23 -1.98
N PRO A 31 8.36 15.34 -1.48
CA PRO A 31 7.14 15.94 -2.06
C PRO A 31 7.28 16.30 -3.55
N GLU A 32 8.50 16.66 -3.98
CA GLU A 32 8.78 16.99 -5.38
C GLU A 32 8.78 15.74 -6.27
N GLU A 33 9.42 14.65 -5.82
CA GLU A 33 9.41 13.37 -6.53
C GLU A 33 8.01 12.76 -6.59
N GLU A 34 7.23 12.85 -5.51
CA GLU A 34 5.84 12.38 -5.48
C GLU A 34 5.01 13.12 -6.54
N ARG A 35 5.14 14.44 -6.61
CA ARG A 35 4.42 15.25 -7.61
C ARG A 35 4.83 14.90 -9.05
N GLU A 36 6.11 14.65 -9.30
CA GLU A 36 6.58 14.22 -10.62
C GLU A 36 6.02 12.85 -11.00
N LEU A 37 6.04 11.89 -10.08
CA LEU A 37 5.48 10.55 -10.31
C LEU A 37 3.97 10.60 -10.55
N LEU A 38 3.24 11.46 -9.82
CA LEU A 38 1.81 11.67 -10.03
C LEU A 38 1.52 12.25 -11.42
N ASN A 39 2.30 13.25 -11.87
CA ASN A 39 2.15 13.82 -13.21
C ASN A 39 2.43 12.78 -14.31
N ARG A 40 3.46 11.95 -14.12
CA ARG A 40 3.77 10.84 -15.04
C ARG A 40 2.65 9.80 -15.06
N LYS A 41 2.10 9.45 -13.89
CA LYS A 41 0.94 8.55 -13.76
C LYS A 41 -0.28 9.10 -14.50
N GLU A 42 -0.57 10.40 -14.44
CA GLU A 42 -1.65 11.04 -15.22
C GLU A 42 -1.43 10.94 -16.74
N LYS A 43 -0.17 10.88 -17.18
CA LYS A 43 0.20 10.64 -18.59
C LYS A 43 0.13 9.16 -18.99
N GLY A 44 -0.32 8.26 -18.10
CA GLY A 44 -0.42 6.82 -18.34
C GLY A 44 0.87 6.03 -18.12
N ASP A 45 1.85 6.58 -17.38
CA ASP A 45 3.08 5.88 -17.04
C ASP A 45 2.82 4.85 -15.91
N GLU A 46 2.64 3.58 -16.28
CA GLU A 46 2.50 2.47 -15.35
C GLU A 46 3.74 2.28 -14.45
N GLY A 47 4.94 2.63 -14.93
CA GLY A 47 6.15 2.59 -14.12
C GLY A 47 6.08 3.58 -12.95
N ALA A 48 5.60 4.80 -13.23
CA ALA A 48 5.40 5.80 -12.18
C ALA A 48 4.33 5.37 -11.17
N ARG A 49 3.23 4.75 -11.65
CA ARG A 49 2.20 4.16 -10.79
C ARG A 49 2.75 3.08 -9.87
N ASN A 50 3.53 2.14 -10.41
CA ASN A 50 4.14 1.06 -9.63
C ASN A 50 5.11 1.60 -8.58
N MET A 51 5.93 2.60 -8.94
CA MET A 51 6.81 3.28 -7.99
C MET A 51 6.03 3.94 -6.85
N LEU A 52 4.91 4.59 -7.13
CA LEU A 52 4.05 5.17 -6.08
C LEU A 52 3.51 4.09 -5.14
N ILE A 53 3.13 2.92 -5.66
CA ILE A 53 2.65 1.79 -4.85
C ILE A 53 3.77 1.29 -3.94
N GLU A 54 4.92 0.93 -4.51
CA GLU A 54 6.07 0.36 -3.79
C GLU A 54 6.56 1.28 -2.67
N ARG A 55 6.62 2.59 -2.93
CA ARG A 55 7.09 3.59 -1.95
C ARG A 55 6.11 3.83 -0.81
N ASN A 56 4.84 3.48 -1.00
CA ASN A 56 3.79 3.63 0.01
C ASN A 56 3.39 2.30 0.69
N LEU A 57 4.04 1.17 0.39
CA LEU A 57 3.73 -0.12 1.03
C LEU A 57 3.89 -0.10 2.56
N ARG A 58 4.82 0.70 3.09
CA ARG A 58 5.01 0.87 4.55
C ARG A 58 3.75 1.38 5.24
N LEU A 59 2.97 2.21 4.55
CA LEU A 59 1.72 2.75 5.06
C LEU A 59 0.69 1.65 5.31
N VAL A 60 0.61 0.66 4.41
CA VAL A 60 -0.32 -0.47 4.53
C VAL A 60 -0.06 -1.23 5.82
N ALA A 61 1.20 -1.64 6.05
CA ALA A 61 1.58 -2.35 7.27
C ALA A 61 1.27 -1.53 8.54
N HIS A 62 1.47 -0.20 8.48
CA HIS A 62 1.17 0.68 9.60
C HIS A 62 -0.33 0.76 9.91
N VAL A 63 -1.17 0.90 8.86
CA VAL A 63 -2.62 0.99 9.02
C VAL A 63 -3.21 -0.34 9.48
N VAL A 64 -2.80 -1.46 8.86
CA VAL A 64 -3.27 -2.82 9.21
C VAL A 64 -2.99 -3.16 10.66
N LYS A 65 -1.86 -2.70 11.23
CA LYS A 65 -1.53 -2.94 12.64
C LYS A 65 -2.61 -2.44 13.62
N LYS A 66 -3.44 -1.46 13.24
CA LYS A 66 -4.57 -1.01 14.07
C LYS A 66 -5.69 -2.05 14.17
N PHE A 67 -5.78 -2.96 13.21
CA PHE A 67 -6.82 -3.97 13.06
C PHE A 67 -6.37 -5.37 13.52
N ASP A 68 -5.12 -5.53 13.97
CA ASP A 68 -4.54 -6.83 14.37
C ASP A 68 -5.30 -7.53 15.52
N ASN A 69 -6.14 -6.79 16.27
CA ASN A 69 -6.92 -7.33 17.39
C ASN A 69 -8.32 -7.84 17.01
N THR A 70 -8.69 -7.83 15.73
CA THR A 70 -10.06 -8.18 15.29
C THR A 70 -10.26 -9.69 15.10
N GLY A 71 -9.18 -10.47 15.15
CA GLY A 71 -9.20 -11.92 14.99
C GLY A 71 -9.21 -12.40 13.53
N GLU A 72 -9.12 -11.48 12.57
CA GLU A 72 -8.85 -11.82 11.16
C GLU A 72 -7.37 -12.11 10.92
N ASP A 73 -7.07 -12.85 9.85
CA ASP A 73 -5.69 -13.15 9.47
C ASP A 73 -4.99 -11.87 9.03
N THR A 74 -3.86 -11.55 9.66
CA THR A 74 -3.05 -10.37 9.33
C THR A 74 -2.62 -10.40 7.85
N GLU A 75 -2.42 -11.58 7.25
CA GLU A 75 -2.07 -11.72 5.82
C GLU A 75 -3.23 -11.29 4.90
N ASP A 76 -4.47 -11.60 5.28
CA ASP A 76 -5.68 -11.17 4.56
C ASP A 76 -5.85 -9.66 4.68
N LEU A 77 -5.67 -9.10 5.88
CA LEU A 77 -5.73 -7.66 6.13
C LEU A 77 -4.68 -6.88 5.33
N ILE A 78 -3.46 -7.41 5.22
CA ILE A 78 -2.41 -6.83 4.37
C ILE A 78 -2.84 -6.83 2.91
N SER A 79 -3.38 -7.95 2.42
CA SER A 79 -3.85 -8.08 1.03
C SER A 79 -4.96 -7.08 0.70
N ILE A 80 -5.94 -6.94 1.60
CA ILE A 80 -7.03 -5.94 1.50
C ILE A 80 -6.47 -4.52 1.56
N GLY A 81 -5.49 -4.27 2.43
CA GLY A 81 -4.86 -2.97 2.53
C GLY A 81 -4.06 -2.59 1.27
N VAL A 82 -3.36 -3.53 0.64
CA VAL A 82 -2.68 -3.30 -0.65
C VAL A 82 -3.69 -2.96 -1.74
N ILE A 83 -4.84 -3.64 -1.77
CA ILE A 83 -5.96 -3.32 -2.66
C ILE A 83 -6.43 -1.87 -2.46
N GLY A 84 -6.63 -1.46 -1.20
CA GLY A 84 -7.02 -0.08 -0.86
C GLY A 84 -5.97 0.95 -1.28
N LEU A 85 -4.68 0.64 -1.13
CA LEU A 85 -3.58 1.50 -1.60
C LEU A 85 -3.58 1.66 -3.13
N ILE A 86 -3.72 0.56 -3.87
CA ILE A 86 -3.76 0.59 -5.34
C ILE A 86 -4.92 1.45 -5.83
N LYS A 87 -6.10 1.25 -5.22
CA LYS A 87 -7.29 2.05 -5.51
C LYS A 87 -7.04 3.53 -5.24
N ALA A 88 -6.46 3.86 -4.07
CA ALA A 88 -6.12 5.23 -3.72
C ALA A 88 -5.19 5.87 -4.75
N ILE A 89 -4.13 5.19 -5.17
CA ILE A 89 -3.19 5.73 -6.16
C ILE A 89 -3.87 5.93 -7.51
N ASN A 90 -4.76 5.02 -7.92
CA ASN A 90 -5.51 5.14 -9.16
C ASN A 90 -6.46 6.36 -9.15
N THR A 91 -7.17 6.58 -8.04
CA THR A 91 -8.21 7.62 -7.91
C THR A 91 -7.74 8.92 -7.26
N PHE A 92 -6.47 9.01 -6.86
CA PHE A 92 -5.91 10.21 -6.24
C PHE A 92 -5.96 11.40 -7.19
N ASP A 93 -6.37 12.54 -6.63
CA ASP A 93 -6.53 13.81 -7.31
C ASP A 93 -5.70 14.88 -6.56
N PRO A 94 -4.63 15.42 -7.18
CA PRO A 94 -3.77 16.42 -6.53
C PRO A 94 -4.45 17.77 -6.30
N ASP A 95 -5.55 18.08 -7.00
CA ASP A 95 -6.24 19.38 -6.89
C ASP A 95 -7.00 19.53 -5.57
N LYS A 96 -7.24 18.43 -4.86
CA LYS A 96 -7.98 18.40 -3.58
C LYS A 96 -7.16 18.83 -2.36
N ASN A 97 -5.95 19.36 -2.55
CA ASN A 97 -5.06 19.87 -1.50
C ASN A 97 -4.85 18.90 -0.31
N THR A 98 -4.82 17.59 -0.60
CA THR A 98 -4.57 16.55 0.40
C THR A 98 -3.33 15.75 0.02
N ARG A 99 -2.58 15.27 1.03
CA ARG A 99 -1.39 14.46 0.79
C ARG A 99 -1.80 13.06 0.34
N LEU A 100 -1.06 12.46 -0.61
CA LEU A 100 -1.33 11.11 -1.09
C LEU A 100 -1.40 10.10 0.06
N ALA A 101 -0.44 10.14 0.99
CA ALA A 101 -0.43 9.25 2.15
C ALA A 101 -1.69 9.38 3.03
N THR A 102 -2.23 10.59 3.20
CA THR A 102 -3.45 10.82 3.98
C THR A 102 -4.66 10.22 3.27
N TYR A 103 -4.78 10.43 1.96
CA TYR A 103 -5.85 9.84 1.16
C TYR A 103 -5.75 8.31 1.13
N ALA A 104 -4.55 7.78 0.90
CA ALA A 104 -4.29 6.34 0.88
C ALA A 104 -4.62 5.66 2.21
N ALA A 105 -4.22 6.25 3.34
CA ALA A 105 -4.57 5.72 4.66
C ALA A 105 -6.09 5.56 4.84
N ARG A 106 -6.87 6.56 4.42
CA ARG A 106 -8.35 6.51 4.49
C ARG A 106 -8.93 5.42 3.58
N CYS A 107 -8.39 5.25 2.38
CA CYS A 107 -8.82 4.18 1.47
C CYS A 107 -8.52 2.80 2.05
N ILE A 108 -7.33 2.61 2.64
CA ILE A 108 -6.92 1.36 3.28
C ILE A 108 -7.86 1.04 4.45
N GLU A 109 -8.09 1.98 5.37
CA GLU A 109 -9.00 1.80 6.51
C GLU A 109 -10.43 1.48 6.07
N ASN A 110 -10.91 2.10 5.00
CA ASN A 110 -12.23 1.85 4.45
C ASN A 110 -12.38 0.43 3.90
N GLU A 111 -11.42 -0.06 3.11
CA GLU A 111 -11.48 -1.42 2.55
C GLU A 111 -11.41 -2.50 3.66
N ILE A 112 -10.56 -2.28 4.68
CA ILE A 112 -10.49 -3.17 5.85
C ILE A 112 -11.83 -3.17 6.61
N SER A 113 -12.37 -1.99 6.94
CA SER A 113 -13.64 -1.90 7.70
C SER A 113 -14.85 -2.46 6.94
N ILE A 114 -14.87 -2.37 5.60
CA ILE A 114 -15.91 -3.02 4.79
C ILE A 114 -15.83 -4.53 4.94
N THR A 115 -14.62 -5.10 4.95
CA THR A 115 -14.41 -6.54 5.05
C THR A 115 -14.89 -7.09 6.39
N GLU A 116 -14.57 -6.40 7.49
CA GLU A 116 -15.06 -6.77 8.83
C GLU A 116 -16.60 -6.81 8.91
N ARG A 117 -17.27 -5.86 8.23
CA ARG A 117 -18.74 -5.76 8.21
C ARG A 117 -19.39 -6.74 7.25
N ASN A 118 -18.70 -7.14 6.19
CA ASN A 118 -19.21 -8.03 5.14
C ASN A 118 -18.11 -8.91 4.53
N PRO A 119 -17.74 -10.02 5.19
CA PRO A 119 -16.67 -10.91 4.72
C PRO A 119 -17.00 -11.61 3.40
N GLN A 120 -18.27 -11.62 2.97
CA GLN A 120 -18.67 -12.18 1.67
C GLN A 120 -18.29 -11.24 0.50
N LEU A 121 -18.13 -9.94 0.76
CA LEU A 121 -17.72 -8.95 -0.24
C LEU A 121 -16.23 -9.12 -0.63
N SER A 122 -15.39 -9.49 0.34
CA SER A 122 -13.95 -9.75 0.13
C SER A 122 -13.69 -10.83 -0.93
N ARG A 123 -14.47 -11.92 -0.93
CA ARG A 123 -14.34 -13.00 -1.95
C ARG A 123 -14.58 -12.54 -3.39
N ARG A 124 -15.25 -11.39 -3.61
CA ARG A 124 -15.44 -10.82 -4.96
C ARG A 124 -14.26 -9.94 -5.39
N LEU A 125 -13.51 -9.37 -4.46
CA LEU A 125 -12.34 -8.52 -4.73
C LEU A 125 -11.08 -9.31 -5.12
N HIS A 126 -10.99 -10.59 -4.73
CA HIS A 126 -9.93 -11.49 -5.20
C HIS A 126 -10.08 -11.89 -6.69
N GLY A 127 -11.22 -11.58 -7.32
CA GLY A 127 -11.42 -11.69 -8.78
C GLY A 127 -11.12 -10.35 -9.44
N VAL A 128 -9.97 -10.28 -10.11
CA VAL A 128 -9.34 -9.03 -10.58
C VAL A 128 -10.14 -8.36 -11.72
N ASP A 129 -10.99 -7.39 -11.39
CA ASP A 129 -11.53 -6.39 -12.34
C ASP A 129 -11.47 -4.98 -11.70
N PHE A 130 -10.24 -4.47 -11.49
CA PHE A 130 -9.98 -3.19 -10.81
C PHE A 130 -10.23 -1.94 -11.67
N VAL A 131 -10.68 -2.09 -12.92
CA VAL A 131 -10.72 -0.99 -13.90
C VAL A 131 -12.14 -0.39 -14.04
N GLU A 132 -13.20 -1.14 -13.79
CA GLU A 132 -14.59 -0.73 -14.15
C GLU A 132 -15.44 -0.14 -13.01
N ASP A 133 -14.95 -0.08 -11.77
CA ASP A 133 -15.72 0.49 -10.64
C ASP A 133 -15.24 1.90 -10.20
N SER A 134 -14.39 2.54 -11.01
CA SER A 134 -13.90 3.90 -10.75
C SER A 134 -15.01 4.96 -10.66
N GLN A 135 -16.24 4.66 -11.14
CA GLN A 135 -17.38 5.57 -11.13
C GLN A 135 -18.43 5.29 -10.04
N LEU A 136 -18.45 4.11 -9.40
CA LEU A 136 -19.47 3.79 -8.37
C LEU A 136 -18.99 4.00 -6.93
N ALA A 137 -17.69 3.89 -6.66
CA ALA A 137 -17.16 4.21 -5.34
C ALA A 137 -16.85 5.70 -5.27
N GLY A 138 -17.90 6.53 -5.24
CA GLY A 138 -17.79 7.89 -4.74
C GLY A 138 -17.23 7.81 -3.32
N CYS A 139 -15.90 7.93 -3.18
CA CYS A 139 -15.28 8.23 -1.90
C CYS A 139 -16.05 9.43 -1.35
N PRO A 140 -16.66 9.34 -0.15
CA PRO A 140 -17.52 10.40 0.35
C PRO A 140 -16.71 11.70 0.41
N ALA A 141 -16.94 12.56 -0.58
CA ALA A 141 -16.44 13.91 -0.63
C ALA A 141 -17.28 14.71 0.36
N GLY A 142 -16.78 14.86 1.59
CA GLY A 142 -17.42 15.67 2.63
C GLY A 142 -17.64 14.96 3.96
N LEU A 143 -16.59 14.37 4.56
CA LEU A 143 -16.61 14.13 6.00
C LEU A 143 -15.91 15.32 6.68
N PRO A 144 -16.54 15.99 7.66
CA PRO A 144 -16.01 17.19 8.29
C PRO A 144 -14.68 16.94 9.00
N ASP A 145 -13.81 17.95 8.92
CA ASP A 145 -12.41 17.99 9.39
C ASP A 145 -12.27 18.11 10.93
N ASP A 146 -12.98 17.31 11.71
CA ASP A 146 -12.87 17.35 13.17
C ASP A 146 -12.73 15.96 13.79
N HIS A 147 -11.53 15.72 14.31
CA HIS A 147 -11.07 14.52 15.03
C HIS A 147 -10.50 13.40 14.15
N LEU A 148 -9.23 13.58 13.75
CA LEU A 148 -8.13 12.63 14.03
C LEU A 148 -6.80 13.22 13.49
N CYS A 149 -6.53 14.50 13.80
CA CYS A 149 -5.16 15.02 13.73
C CYS A 149 -4.48 14.66 15.06
N GLY A 150 -4.03 13.42 15.16
CA GLY A 150 -3.41 12.85 16.36
C GLY A 150 -2.17 12.05 16.01
N SER A 151 -1.03 12.73 16.12
CA SER A 151 0.36 12.24 16.22
C SER A 151 1.00 11.53 15.01
N HIS A 152 1.96 12.24 14.42
CA HIS A 152 3.18 11.74 13.75
C HIS A 152 3.08 10.42 12.98
N LEU A 153 2.77 10.53 11.69
CA LEU A 153 3.39 9.66 10.69
C LEU A 153 4.59 10.41 10.10
N ASP A 154 5.72 10.33 10.80
CA ASP A 154 7.02 10.50 10.16
C ASP A 154 7.41 9.11 9.61
N ILE A 155 7.00 8.82 8.37
CA ILE A 155 7.41 7.62 7.62
C ILE A 155 8.60 7.95 6.73
#